data_AF-A0A327PQF5-F1
#
_entry.id   AF-A0A327PQF5-F1
#
_cell.length_a   1.000
_cell.length_b   1.000
_cell.length_c   1.000
_cell.angle_alpha   90.00
_cell.angle_beta   90.00
_cell.angle_gamma   90.00
#
_symmetry.space_group_name_H-M   'P 1'
#
loop_
_entity.id
_entity.type
_entity.pdbx_description
1 polymer ?
#
loop_
_entity_poly.entity_id
_entity_poly.type
_entity_poly.pdbx_seq_one_letter_code
_entity_poly.pdbx_strand_id
1 'polypeptide(L)'
;MTMEKITLPPIAVEAKVKPLSYNPHTADFIYYDKVAEGEQKIYPLTNLDKGSRIKLAIKRYQSSEENALVSTLNGESYTKDKIVQEIKQGTPIGENFVGLDLNYLEYYLSTFPEVAFLK
;
A
#
# COMPACT_ATOMS: atom_id res chain seq x y z
N MET A 1 19.65 7.97 -19.64
CA MET A 1 20.21 7.06 -18.63
C MET A 1 19.16 6.02 -18.34
N THR A 2 19.38 4.76 -18.74
CA THR A 2 18.52 3.64 -18.33
C THR A 2 18.81 3.37 -16.86
N MET A 3 17.81 3.53 -15.99
CA MET A 3 17.98 3.14 -14.58
C MET A 3 18.13 1.62 -14.50
N GLU A 4 19.02 1.14 -13.64
CA GLU A 4 19.24 -0.29 -13.45
C GLU A 4 17.97 -0.94 -12.86
N LYS A 5 17.61 -2.10 -13.41
CA LYS A 5 16.52 -2.91 -12.87
C LYS A 5 16.85 -3.34 -11.44
N ILE A 6 15.84 -3.33 -10.59
CA ILE A 6 15.95 -3.74 -9.18
C ILE A 6 15.34 -5.13 -9.04
N THR A 7 16.11 -6.08 -8.54
CA THR A 7 15.59 -7.40 -8.18
C THR A 7 14.78 -7.29 -6.90
N LEU A 8 13.46 -7.39 -7.02
CA LEU A 8 12.53 -7.39 -5.88
C LEU A 8 12.09 -8.82 -5.53
N PRO A 9 11.75 -9.08 -4.25
CA PRO A 9 11.09 -10.33 -3.87
C PRO A 9 9.80 -10.53 -4.65
N PRO A 10 9.50 -11.75 -5.14
CA PRO A 10 8.31 -11.99 -5.94
C PRO A 10 7.02 -11.74 -5.13
N ILE A 11 5.98 -11.26 -5.82
CA ILE A 11 4.61 -11.16 -5.29
C ILE A 11 3.61 -11.86 -6.16
N ALA A 12 2.49 -12.23 -5.53
CA ALA A 12 1.27 -12.62 -6.22
C ALA A 12 0.85 -11.52 -7.23
N VAL A 13 0.35 -11.94 -8.39
CA VAL A 13 0.01 -11.02 -9.50
C VAL A 13 -1.06 -10.02 -9.05
N GLU A 14 -2.00 -10.48 -8.24
CA GLU A 14 -3.11 -9.70 -7.67
C GLU A 14 -2.64 -8.66 -6.66
N ALA A 15 -1.41 -8.80 -6.12
CA ALA A 15 -0.82 -7.81 -5.24
C ALA A 15 -0.12 -6.68 -6.02
N LYS A 16 0.29 -6.91 -7.27
CA LYS A 16 1.02 -5.92 -8.10
C LYS A 16 0.21 -4.67 -8.41
N VAL A 17 -1.12 -4.79 -8.47
CA VAL A 17 -2.04 -3.67 -8.73
C VAL A 17 -2.18 -2.72 -7.53
N LYS A 18 -1.75 -3.13 -6.34
CA LYS A 18 -1.77 -2.29 -5.13
C LYS A 18 -0.49 -1.46 -5.06
N PRO A 19 -0.57 -0.16 -4.78
CA PRO A 19 0.63 0.64 -4.59
C PRO A 19 1.40 0.21 -3.34
N LEU A 20 2.72 0.24 -3.44
CA LEU A 20 3.68 -0.04 -2.37
C LEU A 20 3.91 1.18 -1.46
N SER A 21 3.73 2.39 -1.98
CA SER A 21 3.85 3.63 -1.19
C SER A 21 3.17 4.79 -1.91
N TYR A 22 3.15 5.96 -1.26
CA TYR A 22 2.72 7.24 -1.80
C TYR A 22 3.82 8.28 -1.54
N ASN A 23 4.26 9.01 -2.56
CA ASN A 23 5.22 10.10 -2.39
C ASN A 23 4.47 11.42 -2.21
N PRO A 24 4.44 12.05 -1.02
CA PRO A 24 3.71 13.29 -0.80
C PRO A 24 4.31 14.49 -1.53
N HIS A 25 5.58 14.44 -1.94
CA HIS A 25 6.23 15.54 -2.66
C HIS A 25 5.82 15.60 -4.13
N THR A 26 5.58 14.46 -4.76
CA THR A 26 5.15 14.38 -6.17
C THR A 26 3.66 14.03 -6.31
N ALA A 27 3.00 13.71 -5.20
CA ALA A 27 1.62 13.24 -5.14
C ALA A 27 1.37 11.94 -5.93
N ASP A 28 2.39 11.10 -6.09
CA ASP A 28 2.32 9.86 -6.86
C ASP A 28 2.21 8.61 -6.01
N PHE A 29 1.48 7.62 -6.51
CA PHE A 29 1.52 6.26 -5.99
C PHE A 29 2.67 5.48 -6.62
N ILE A 30 3.38 4.71 -5.79
CA ILE A 30 4.54 3.91 -6.19
C ILE A 30 4.11 2.46 -6.38
N TYR A 31 4.42 1.84 -7.52
CA TYR A 31 3.96 0.47 -7.84
C TYR A 31 5.13 -0.50 -8.03
N TYR A 32 4.86 -1.78 -7.77
CA TYR A 32 5.88 -2.85 -7.80
C TYR A 32 6.66 -2.90 -9.11
N ASP A 33 5.98 -3.01 -10.26
CA ASP A 33 6.67 -3.16 -11.55
C ASP A 33 7.50 -1.90 -11.89
N LYS A 34 7.05 -0.71 -11.48
CA LYS A 34 7.79 0.54 -11.66
C LYS A 34 9.05 0.61 -10.79
N VAL A 35 9.01 0.07 -9.58
CA VAL A 35 10.20 -0.07 -8.74
C VAL A 35 11.14 -1.13 -9.32
N ALA A 36 10.61 -2.26 -9.79
CA ALA A 36 11.41 -3.33 -10.40
C ALA A 36 12.16 -2.87 -11.66
N GLU A 37 11.53 -2.03 -12.49
CA GLU A 37 12.16 -1.41 -13.66
C GLU A 37 13.06 -0.21 -13.31
N GLY A 38 13.17 0.15 -12.02
CA GLY A 38 14.00 1.26 -11.56
C GLY A 38 13.41 2.65 -11.84
N GLU A 39 12.21 2.74 -12.41
CA GLU A 39 11.53 4.01 -12.73
C GLU A 39 11.04 4.77 -11.49
N GLN A 40 10.75 4.04 -10.41
CA GLN A 40 10.31 4.62 -9.14
C GLN A 40 11.13 4.08 -7.97
N LYS A 41 11.16 4.85 -6.88
CA LYS A 41 11.70 4.44 -5.58
C LYS A 41 10.62 4.56 -4.53
N ILE A 42 10.64 3.65 -3.56
CA ILE A 42 9.67 3.57 -2.48
C ILE A 42 9.95 4.70 -1.50
N TYR A 43 8.97 5.58 -1.31
CA TYR A 43 9.01 6.53 -0.20
C TYR A 43 8.77 5.77 1.12
N PRO A 44 9.66 5.85 2.12
CA PRO A 44 9.52 5.06 3.34
C PRO A 44 8.20 5.33 4.08
N LEU A 45 7.51 4.26 4.52
CA LEU A 45 6.22 4.38 5.22
C LEU A 45 6.34 5.09 6.58
N THR A 46 7.53 5.05 7.18
CA THR A 46 7.89 5.77 8.40
C THR A 46 7.92 7.28 8.22
N ASN A 47 8.11 7.75 6.98
CA ASN A 47 8.14 9.18 6.65
C ASN A 47 6.77 9.72 6.22
N LEU A 48 5.75 8.86 6.09
CA LEU A 48 4.40 9.28 5.72
C LEU A 48 3.65 9.85 6.91
N ASP A 49 3.07 11.04 6.73
CA ASP A 49 2.13 11.62 7.67
C ASP A 49 0.80 10.83 7.71
N LYS A 50 -0.05 11.11 8.72
CA LYS A 50 -1.35 10.44 8.89
C LYS A 50 -2.22 10.53 7.63
N GLY A 51 -2.23 11.69 6.97
CA GLY A 51 -3.03 11.92 5.76
C GLY A 51 -2.58 11.08 4.57
N SER A 52 -1.26 10.98 4.36
CA SER A 52 -0.64 10.20 3.29
C SER A 52 -0.81 8.69 3.53
N ARG A 53 -0.69 8.24 4.78
CA ARG A 53 -1.02 6.87 5.19
C ARG A 53 -2.46 6.50 4.85
N ILE A 54 -3.41 7.37 5.17
CA ILE A 54 -4.83 7.18 4.83
C ILE A 54 -5.03 7.11 3.31
N LYS A 55 -4.44 8.05 2.55
CA LYS A 55 -4.52 8.05 1.08
C LYS A 55 -3.99 6.76 0.47
N LEU A 56 -2.85 6.27 0.97
CA LEU A 56 -2.26 5.02 0.55
C LEU A 56 -3.19 3.83 0.81
N ALA A 57 -3.68 3.68 2.04
CA ALA A 57 -4.59 2.60 2.41
C ALA A 57 -5.86 2.61 1.54
N ILE A 58 -6.51 3.77 1.35
CA ILE A 58 -7.68 3.90 0.48
C ILE A 58 -7.37 3.40 -0.93
N LYS A 59 -6.25 3.86 -1.52
CA LYS A 59 -5.90 3.46 -2.89
C LYS A 59 -5.63 1.96 -3.00
N ARG A 60 -4.99 1.36 -1.99
CA ARG A 60 -4.72 -0.09 -1.94
C ARG A 60 -6.00 -0.92 -1.89
N TYR A 61 -6.99 -0.52 -1.09
CA TYR A 61 -8.30 -1.17 -1.07
C TYR A 61 -9.04 -1.00 -2.40
N GLN A 62 -9.01 0.20 -3.00
CA GLN A 62 -9.64 0.46 -4.30
C GLN A 62 -9.02 -0.36 -5.44
N SER A 63 -7.69 -0.56 -5.41
CA SER A 63 -6.96 -1.36 -6.40
C SER A 63 -7.13 -2.87 -6.25
N SER A 64 -7.77 -3.36 -5.18
CA SER A 64 -7.98 -4.80 -4.99
C SER A 64 -9.10 -5.32 -5.90
N GLU A 65 -8.93 -6.52 -6.47
CA GLU A 65 -9.96 -7.17 -7.28
C GLU A 65 -11.26 -7.44 -6.49
N GLU A 66 -12.38 -7.49 -7.22
CA GLU A 66 -13.70 -6.98 -6.78
C GLU A 66 -14.45 -7.75 -5.69
N ASN A 67 -14.00 -8.94 -5.26
CA ASN A 67 -14.85 -9.80 -4.42
C ASN A 67 -14.25 -10.24 -3.08
N ALA A 68 -13.12 -9.67 -2.66
CA ALA A 68 -12.52 -10.01 -1.38
C ALA A 68 -13.30 -9.35 -0.22
N LEU A 69 -14.09 -10.16 0.49
CA LEU A 69 -14.59 -9.80 1.82
C LEU A 69 -13.44 -9.89 2.82
N VAL A 70 -13.21 -8.81 3.57
CA VAL A 70 -12.30 -8.85 4.71
C VAL A 70 -13.11 -9.13 5.96
N SER A 71 -12.94 -10.33 6.52
CA SER A 71 -13.56 -10.70 7.79
C SER A 71 -12.72 -10.18 8.95
N THR A 72 -13.38 -9.56 9.91
CA THR A 72 -12.78 -9.11 11.16
C THR A 72 -12.98 -10.17 12.25
N LEU A 73 -12.22 -10.08 13.34
CA LEU A 73 -12.24 -11.08 14.43
C LEU A 73 -13.61 -11.20 15.13
N ASN A 74 -14.49 -10.21 15.00
CA ASN A 74 -15.85 -10.23 15.54
C ASN A 74 -16.85 -10.97 14.60
N GLY A 75 -16.40 -11.51 13.46
CA GLY A 75 -17.23 -12.21 12.48
C GLY A 75 -17.90 -11.31 11.43
N GLU A 76 -17.73 -9.99 11.51
CA GLU A 76 -18.23 -9.08 10.50
C GLU A 76 -17.36 -9.12 9.24
N SER A 77 -18.01 -9.19 8.09
CA SER A 77 -17.37 -9.14 6.78
C SER A 77 -17.57 -7.76 6.15
N TYR A 78 -16.49 -7.17 5.66
CA TYR A 78 -16.50 -5.86 5.03
C TYR A 78 -16.11 -5.98 3.55
N THR A 79 -16.88 -5.32 2.69
CA THR A 79 -16.49 -5.11 1.28
C THR A 79 -15.41 -4.02 1.20
N LYS A 80 -14.61 -4.02 0.12
CA LYS A 80 -13.62 -2.95 -0.10
C LYS A 80 -14.24 -1.55 -0.06
N ASP A 81 -15.45 -1.37 -0.59
CA ASP A 81 -16.15 -0.09 -0.60
C ASP A 81 -16.57 0.35 0.80
N LYS A 82 -17.06 -0.59 1.61
CA LYS A 82 -17.38 -0.30 3.02
C LYS A 82 -16.13 0.08 3.79
N ILE A 83 -15.02 -0.65 3.61
CA ILE A 83 -13.73 -0.29 4.23
C ILE A 83 -13.30 1.12 3.83
N VAL A 84 -13.35 1.45 2.53
CA VAL A 84 -12.98 2.78 2.05
C VAL A 84 -13.88 3.86 2.66
N GLN A 85 -15.17 3.60 2.84
CA GLN A 85 -16.09 4.54 3.51
C GLN A 85 -15.73 4.74 4.99
N GLU A 86 -15.51 3.66 5.74
CA GLU A 86 -15.09 3.72 7.15
C GLU A 86 -13.79 4.51 7.33
N ILE A 87 -12.80 4.28 6.44
CA ILE A 87 -11.52 5.02 6.44
C ILE A 87 -11.76 6.51 6.18
N LYS A 88 -12.59 6.85 5.17
CA LYS A 88 -12.90 8.26 4.84
C LYS A 88 -13.64 8.98 5.97
N GLN A 89 -14.48 8.27 6.70
CA GLN A 89 -15.22 8.80 7.84
C GLN A 89 -14.37 8.90 9.11
N GLY A 90 -13.19 8.28 9.13
CA GLY A 90 -12.31 8.27 10.30
C GLY A 90 -12.90 7.49 11.47
N THR A 91 -13.69 6.44 11.18
CA THR A 91 -14.26 5.60 12.23
C THR A 91 -13.16 4.74 12.88
N PRO A 92 -13.35 4.25 14.12
CA PRO A 92 -12.39 3.32 14.73
C PRO A 92 -12.14 2.06 13.89
N ILE A 93 -13.17 1.60 13.17
CA ILE A 93 -13.06 0.47 12.24
C ILE A 93 -12.17 0.83 11.04
N GLY A 94 -12.38 2.02 10.45
CA GLY A 94 -11.55 2.53 9.37
C GLY A 94 -10.09 2.68 9.79
N GLU A 95 -9.82 3.27 10.97
CA GLU A 95 -8.46 3.41 11.50
C GLU A 95 -7.79 2.04 11.72
N ASN A 96 -8.53 1.03 12.20
CA ASN A 96 -8.04 -0.34 12.31
C ASN A 96 -7.66 -0.94 10.95
N PHE A 97 -8.48 -0.74 9.91
CA PHE A 97 -8.15 -1.23 8.57
C PHE A 97 -6.91 -0.55 7.97
N VAL A 98 -6.73 0.76 8.19
CA VAL A 98 -5.48 1.44 7.82
C VAL A 98 -4.30 0.80 8.53
N GLY A 99 -4.40 0.58 9.85
CA GLY A 99 -3.34 -0.07 10.63
C GLY A 99 -3.00 -1.47 10.12
N LEU A 100 -4.01 -2.32 9.92
CA LEU A 100 -3.82 -3.69 9.43
C LEU A 100 -3.14 -3.73 8.06
N ASP A 101 -3.62 -2.94 7.10
CA ASP A 101 -3.06 -2.93 5.74
C ASP A 101 -1.62 -2.39 5.73
N LEU A 102 -1.37 -1.28 6.43
CA LEU A 102 -0.05 -0.66 6.41
C LEU A 102 0.99 -1.40 7.24
N ASN A 103 0.60 -2.06 8.35
CA ASN A 103 1.52 -2.90 9.12
C ASN A 103 1.93 -4.15 8.32
N TYR A 104 0.97 -4.77 7.62
CA TYR A 104 1.28 -5.88 6.72
C TYR A 104 2.20 -5.43 5.58
N LEU A 105 1.91 -4.27 4.99
CA LEU A 105 2.76 -3.69 3.95
C LEU A 105 4.16 -3.36 4.45
N GLU A 106 4.31 -2.80 5.65
CA GLU A 106 5.60 -2.48 6.26
C GLU A 106 6.47 -3.73 6.45
N TYR A 107 5.88 -4.79 7.02
CA TYR A 107 6.54 -6.10 7.12
C TYR A 107 6.94 -6.65 5.75
N TYR A 108 6.07 -6.50 4.75
CA TYR A 108 6.37 -6.97 3.40
C TYR A 108 7.54 -6.17 2.78
N LEU A 109 7.51 -4.85 2.91
CA LEU A 109 8.55 -3.95 2.40
C LEU A 109 9.90 -4.15 3.10
N SER A 110 9.94 -4.61 4.36
CA SER A 110 11.22 -4.88 5.04
C SER A 110 12.03 -6.00 4.39
N THR A 111 11.44 -6.77 3.45
CA THR A 111 12.15 -7.78 2.65
C THR A 111 12.80 -7.22 1.39
N PHE A 112 12.57 -5.95 1.06
CA PHE A 112 13.06 -5.32 -0.17
C PHE A 112 14.51 -4.85 0.01
N PRO A 113 15.33 -4.87 -1.05
CA PRO A 113 16.67 -4.32 -0.97
C PRO A 113 16.62 -2.81 -0.70
N GLU A 114 17.56 -2.27 0.08
CA GLU A 114 17.62 -0.84 0.41
C GLU A 114 17.63 0.06 -0.83
N VAL A 115 18.20 -0.42 -1.93
CA VAL A 115 18.25 0.31 -3.21
C VAL A 115 16.85 0.61 -3.75
N ALA A 116 15.81 -0.11 -3.32
CA ALA A 116 14.43 0.13 -3.73
C ALA A 116 13.83 1.41 -3.11
N PHE A 117 14.44 1.96 -2.06
CA PHE A 117 13.89 3.07 -1.29
C PHE A 117 14.52 4.42 -1.67
N LEU A 118 13.75 5.49 -1.45
CA LEU A 118 14.28 6.85 -1.42
C LEU A 118 15.12 7.01 -0.14
N LYS A 119 16.29 7.62 -0.30
CA LYS A 119 17.16 8.00 0.80
C LYS A 119 16.70 9.30 1.46
#